data_AF-A0A945RAI3-F1
#
_entry.id   AF-A0A945RAI3-F1
#
_cell.length_a   1.000
_cell.length_b   1.000
_cell.length_c   1.000
_cell.angle_alpha   90.00
_cell.angle_beta   90.00
_cell.angle_gamma   90.00
#
_symmetry.space_group_name_H-M   'P 1'
#
loop_
_entity.id
_entity.type
_entity.pdbx_description
1 polymer ?
#
loop_
_entity_poly.entity_id
_entity_poly.type
_entity_poly.pdbx_seq_one_letter_code
_entity_poly.pdbx_strand_id
1 'polypeptide(L)'
;MGLSVFISVFVRARKLLPFSLCLLISTGVAADELSRNQLEFYLIQSFSASTAAERISLNHIGVEIEEVAGNFRVSASLEGYPAHAAGIERGDVILRVNDAGYHPVYSFNKDTDQSNKFIADQSSYSLEIERNGSTRTAELTPVFENLYDSYRTAVENSLLKFSSGNKVIGYLRLWGFSRSTNDLIVLSNLMQEFGDCDGLILDLRNSYGYLSNVHLDFFLARPARLNVIDISTTENSSSKDHVGLETIPLSQEIDYFTRPIAILINEETRGGGELLTYALDGLERIMSIGQTSSGRIGQYTPASAESNSLLYVPEDNSLSYGDSEGKSIENEGVTPEYFTDYPIDLSTRSDPQYESAVSFLLGTI
;
A
#
# COMPACT_ATOMS: atom_id res chain seq x y z
N MET A 1 -17.42 -55.06 -4.38
CA MET A 1 -17.58 -54.65 -2.97
C MET A 1 -16.21 -54.17 -2.47
N GLY A 2 -16.13 -52.90 -2.03
CA GLY A 2 -15.04 -52.38 -1.18
C GLY A 2 -13.83 -51.77 -1.88
N LEU A 3 -13.98 -50.53 -2.40
CA LEU A 3 -12.85 -49.63 -2.71
C LEU A 3 -12.46 -48.92 -1.39
N SER A 4 -11.21 -49.02 -0.94
CA SER A 4 -10.71 -48.27 0.22
C SER A 4 -9.81 -47.14 -0.29
N VAL A 5 -10.28 -45.91 -0.09
CA VAL A 5 -9.58 -44.66 -0.41
C VAL A 5 -8.70 -44.31 0.78
N PHE A 6 -7.38 -44.28 0.59
CA PHE A 6 -6.46 -43.69 1.55
C PHE A 6 -6.45 -42.16 1.37
N ILE A 7 -6.98 -41.45 2.36
CA ILE A 7 -6.85 -40.00 2.49
C ILE A 7 -5.48 -39.73 3.11
N SER A 8 -4.58 -39.11 2.33
CA SER A 8 -3.29 -38.61 2.82
C SER A 8 -3.52 -37.28 3.52
N VAL A 9 -3.47 -37.29 4.86
CA VAL A 9 -3.39 -36.07 5.67
C VAL A 9 -1.99 -35.48 5.51
N PHE A 10 -1.87 -34.37 4.77
CA PHE A 10 -0.64 -33.58 4.74
C PHE A 10 -0.53 -32.78 6.04
N VAL A 11 0.31 -33.25 6.96
CA VAL A 11 0.79 -32.44 8.08
C VAL A 11 1.84 -31.48 7.52
N ARG A 12 1.53 -30.18 7.50
CA ARG A 12 2.43 -29.10 7.02
C ARG A 12 3.55 -28.92 8.04
N ALA A 13 4.70 -29.55 7.82
CA ALA A 13 5.90 -29.33 8.62
C ALA A 13 6.54 -27.98 8.23
N ARG A 14 6.62 -27.03 9.18
CA ARG A 14 7.43 -25.81 9.04
C ARG A 14 8.89 -26.23 8.78
N LYS A 15 9.35 -26.08 7.54
CA LYS A 15 10.79 -26.23 7.20
C LYS A 15 11.50 -24.94 7.60
N LEU A 16 12.28 -25.01 8.67
CA LEU A 16 13.35 -24.06 8.95
C LEU A 16 14.37 -24.13 7.80
N LEU A 17 14.38 -23.13 6.92
CA LEU A 17 15.46 -22.92 5.97
C LEU A 17 16.65 -22.26 6.69
N PRO A 18 17.90 -22.63 6.37
CA PRO A 18 19.07 -22.05 7.02
C PRO A 18 19.22 -20.58 6.59
N PHE A 19 19.44 -19.72 7.58
CA PHE A 19 19.88 -18.34 7.42
C PHE A 19 21.15 -18.28 6.57
N SER A 20 21.01 -18.03 5.26
CA SER A 20 22.11 -17.51 4.45
C SER A 20 22.14 -16.00 4.67
N LEU A 21 23.19 -15.54 5.33
CA LEU A 21 23.52 -14.13 5.54
C LEU A 21 23.82 -13.49 4.17
N CYS A 22 22.76 -13.13 3.44
CA CYS A 22 22.89 -12.25 2.28
C CYS A 22 22.99 -10.84 2.83
N LEU A 23 24.16 -10.22 2.67
CA LEU A 23 24.37 -8.82 2.98
C LEU A 23 23.59 -7.99 1.95
N LEU A 24 22.28 -7.84 2.18
CA LEU A 24 21.42 -6.93 1.44
C LEU A 24 21.81 -5.51 1.85
N ILE A 25 22.48 -4.80 0.95
CA ILE A 25 22.53 -3.34 1.00
C ILE A 25 21.11 -2.90 0.65
N SER A 26 20.27 -2.74 1.66
CA SER A 26 18.92 -2.19 1.57
C SER A 26 19.01 -0.72 1.17
N THR A 27 18.98 -0.42 -0.13
CA THR A 27 18.70 0.93 -0.64
C THR A 27 17.19 1.08 -0.79
N GLY A 28 16.51 1.31 0.32
CA GLY A 28 15.05 1.46 0.33
C GLY A 28 14.46 1.78 1.71
N VAL A 29 15.28 2.20 2.68
CA VAL A 29 14.74 2.67 3.95
C VAL A 29 14.12 4.04 3.67
N ALA A 30 12.80 4.14 3.83
CA ALA A 30 12.11 5.42 3.83
C ALA A 30 12.85 6.42 4.74
N ALA A 31 12.90 7.70 4.38
CA ALA A 31 13.75 8.62 5.13
C ALA A 31 13.18 8.88 6.53
N ASP A 32 14.03 8.88 7.56
CA ASP A 32 13.64 9.29 8.92
C ASP A 32 13.22 10.76 8.98
N GLU A 33 13.68 11.56 8.01
CA GLU A 33 13.26 12.94 7.81
C GLU A 33 12.74 13.12 6.38
N LEU A 34 11.55 13.69 6.25
CA LEU A 34 10.94 14.06 4.97
C LEU A 34 10.86 15.57 4.84
N SER A 35 11.11 16.08 3.65
CA SER A 35 11.06 17.51 3.34
C SER A 35 10.09 17.84 2.21
N ARG A 36 9.79 19.13 2.02
CA ARG A 36 8.97 19.66 0.92
C ARG A 36 9.44 19.29 -0.50
N ASN A 37 10.63 18.72 -0.65
CA ASN A 37 11.14 18.27 -1.94
C ASN A 37 10.56 16.89 -2.34
N GLN A 38 9.94 16.17 -1.40
CA GLN A 38 9.44 14.81 -1.58
C GLN A 38 7.91 14.80 -1.65
N LEU A 39 7.34 14.00 -2.55
CA LEU A 39 5.87 13.81 -2.61
C LEU A 39 5.34 13.18 -1.31
N GLU A 40 6.12 12.28 -0.70
CA GLU A 40 5.77 11.62 0.56
C GLU A 40 5.47 12.61 1.69
N PHE A 41 6.18 13.75 1.75
CA PHE A 41 5.91 14.82 2.71
C PHE A 41 4.47 15.37 2.59
N TYR A 42 3.96 15.51 1.36
CA TYR A 42 2.60 15.98 1.10
C TYR A 42 1.56 14.88 1.30
N LEU A 43 1.91 13.62 1.01
CA LEU A 43 1.06 12.46 1.27
C LEU A 43 0.76 12.34 2.76
N ILE A 44 1.80 12.31 3.58
CA ILE A 44 1.69 12.16 5.03
C ILE A 44 0.88 13.30 5.65
N GLN A 45 1.12 14.55 5.25
CA GLN A 45 0.31 15.67 5.71
C GLN A 45 -1.15 15.54 5.30
N SER A 46 -1.44 15.04 4.11
CA SER A 46 -2.82 14.86 3.64
C SER A 46 -3.58 13.80 4.45
N PHE A 47 -2.90 12.72 4.86
CA PHE A 47 -3.45 11.70 5.76
C PHE A 47 -3.53 12.14 7.23
N SER A 48 -2.64 13.04 7.66
CA SER A 48 -2.61 13.57 9.04
C SER A 48 -3.51 14.80 9.23
N ALA A 49 -4.04 15.38 8.15
CA ALA A 49 -4.89 16.56 8.19
C ALA A 49 -6.20 16.27 8.97
N SER A 50 -6.56 17.16 9.89
CA SER A 50 -7.78 16.99 10.70
C SER A 50 -9.04 17.22 9.89
N THR A 51 -8.95 18.05 8.84
CA THR A 51 -10.07 18.37 7.95
C THR A 51 -9.63 18.36 6.48
N ALA A 52 -10.58 18.14 5.58
CA ALA A 52 -10.31 18.20 4.14
C ALA A 52 -9.77 19.58 3.68
N ALA A 53 -10.13 20.66 4.39
CA ALA A 53 -9.67 22.02 4.09
C ALA A 53 -8.19 22.27 4.44
N GLU A 54 -7.60 21.43 5.31
CA GLU A 54 -6.19 21.49 5.69
C GLU A 54 -5.29 20.69 4.75
N ARG A 55 -5.86 19.82 3.91
CA ARG A 55 -5.09 19.03 2.95
C ARG A 55 -4.48 19.95 1.89
N ILE A 56 -3.20 19.73 1.59
CA ILE A 56 -2.46 20.54 0.63
C ILE A 56 -2.62 19.91 -0.75
N SER A 57 -3.31 20.62 -1.65
CA SER A 57 -3.33 20.28 -3.07
C SER A 57 -2.05 20.76 -3.76
N LEU A 58 -1.57 19.96 -4.71
CA LEU A 58 -0.43 20.26 -5.56
C LEU A 58 -0.65 19.69 -6.96
N ASN A 59 0.10 20.18 -7.94
CA ASN A 59 0.12 19.58 -9.27
C ASN A 59 0.96 18.29 -9.24
N HIS A 60 0.39 17.15 -9.63
CA HIS A 60 1.12 15.89 -9.73
C HIS A 60 0.56 15.00 -10.83
N ILE A 61 1.30 13.95 -11.17
CA ILE A 61 0.96 13.02 -12.26
C ILE A 61 0.50 11.64 -11.75
N GLY A 62 0.52 11.45 -10.43
CA GLY A 62 0.09 10.20 -9.77
C GLY A 62 1.13 9.08 -9.89
N VAL A 63 2.37 9.37 -9.52
CA VAL A 63 3.46 8.38 -9.42
C VAL A 63 4.00 8.34 -8.01
N GLU A 64 4.35 7.14 -7.57
CA GLU A 64 5.29 6.89 -6.49
C GLU A 64 6.68 6.72 -7.10
N ILE A 65 7.70 7.26 -6.43
CA ILE A 65 9.05 7.36 -6.97
C ILE A 65 10.12 7.08 -5.91
N GLU A 66 11.21 6.45 -6.35
CA GLU A 66 12.47 6.35 -5.61
C GLU A 66 13.54 7.21 -6.30
N GLU A 67 14.45 7.80 -5.52
CA GLU A 67 15.61 8.48 -6.08
C GLU A 67 16.70 7.45 -6.42
N VAL A 68 17.15 7.41 -7.67
CA VAL A 68 18.20 6.52 -8.14
C VAL A 68 19.23 7.28 -8.99
N ALA A 69 20.48 7.31 -8.51
CA ALA A 69 21.61 7.94 -9.20
C ALA A 69 21.33 9.39 -9.68
N GLY A 70 20.60 10.17 -8.89
CA GLY A 70 20.23 11.56 -9.20
C GLY A 70 19.08 11.73 -10.19
N ASN A 71 18.42 10.63 -10.58
CA ASN A 71 17.13 10.63 -11.29
C ASN A 71 16.04 10.02 -10.40
N PHE A 72 14.81 9.96 -10.90
CA PHE A 72 13.68 9.37 -10.18
C PHE A 72 13.11 8.19 -10.96
N ARG A 73 13.08 7.02 -10.32
CA ARG A 73 12.46 5.82 -10.86
C ARG A 73 11.07 5.66 -10.28
N VAL A 74 10.11 5.34 -11.14
CA VAL A 74 8.73 5.07 -10.76
C VAL A 74 8.67 3.73 -10.05
N SER A 75 8.22 3.74 -8.80
CA SER A 75 7.95 2.53 -8.03
C SER A 75 6.52 2.05 -8.24
N ALA A 76 5.57 2.95 -8.48
CA ALA A 76 4.21 2.63 -8.89
C ALA A 76 3.49 3.84 -9.52
N SER A 77 2.40 3.58 -10.26
CA SER A 77 1.54 4.62 -10.84
C SER A 77 0.11 4.44 -10.36
N LEU A 78 -0.54 5.52 -9.92
CA LEU A 78 -1.92 5.49 -9.42
C LEU A 78 -2.91 5.21 -10.56
N GLU A 79 -3.78 4.21 -10.40
CA GLU A 79 -4.75 3.82 -11.42
C GLU A 79 -5.70 4.98 -11.75
N GLY A 80 -5.83 5.28 -13.04
CA GLY A 80 -6.66 6.39 -13.55
C GLY A 80 -6.01 7.78 -13.51
N TYR A 81 -4.77 7.92 -13.01
CA TYR A 81 -4.05 9.19 -12.99
C TYR A 81 -3.22 9.42 -14.27
N PRO A 82 -2.76 10.67 -14.52
CA PRO A 82 -2.09 11.03 -15.78
C PRO A 82 -0.92 10.12 -16.18
N ALA A 83 -0.07 9.72 -15.24
CA ALA A 83 1.05 8.83 -15.51
C ALA A 83 0.60 7.42 -15.91
N HIS A 84 -0.37 6.85 -15.18
CA HIS A 84 -0.97 5.57 -15.52
C HIS A 84 -1.64 5.60 -16.91
N ALA A 85 -2.37 6.67 -17.23
CA ALA A 85 -2.98 6.84 -18.55
C ALA A 85 -1.96 6.96 -19.70
N ALA A 86 -0.78 7.54 -19.41
CA ALA A 86 0.35 7.62 -20.34
C ALA A 86 1.17 6.31 -20.44
N GLY A 87 0.75 5.24 -19.75
CA GLY A 87 1.43 3.95 -19.70
C GLY A 87 2.78 4.03 -18.99
N ILE A 88 2.98 5.00 -18.09
CA ILE A 88 4.14 5.06 -17.22
C ILE A 88 3.97 3.99 -16.15
N GLU A 89 4.94 3.09 -16.06
CA GLU A 89 4.86 1.90 -15.23
C GLU A 89 6.02 1.85 -14.25
N ARG A 90 5.92 0.95 -13.27
CA ARG A 90 7.01 0.59 -12.37
C ARG A 90 8.28 0.27 -13.16
N GLY A 91 9.42 0.79 -12.70
CA GLY A 91 10.72 0.62 -13.32
C GLY A 91 11.09 1.71 -14.33
N ASP A 92 10.13 2.53 -14.78
CA ASP A 92 10.41 3.68 -15.63
C ASP A 92 11.27 4.71 -14.89
N VAL A 93 12.33 5.21 -15.52
CA VAL A 93 13.12 6.33 -14.99
C VAL A 93 12.69 7.61 -15.69
N ILE A 94 12.18 8.58 -14.94
CA ILE A 94 11.81 9.89 -15.48
C ILE A 94 13.07 10.77 -15.52
N LEU A 95 13.50 11.10 -16.73
CA LEU A 95 14.72 11.86 -16.96
C LEU A 95 14.44 13.37 -16.95
N ARG A 96 13.45 13.80 -17.74
CA ARG A 96 13.19 15.21 -18.03
C ARG A 96 11.70 15.52 -18.11
N VAL A 97 11.37 16.74 -17.76
CA VAL A 97 10.06 17.36 -17.99
C VAL A 97 10.28 18.62 -18.82
N ASN A 98 9.70 18.63 -20.02
CA ASN A 98 10.01 19.56 -21.09
C ASN A 98 11.54 19.58 -21.32
N ASP A 99 12.15 20.77 -21.23
CA ASP A 99 13.59 20.95 -21.43
C ASP A 99 14.42 20.96 -20.13
N ALA A 100 13.84 20.56 -18.99
CA ALA A 100 14.50 20.56 -17.69
C ALA A 100 14.55 19.15 -17.07
N GLY A 101 15.50 18.93 -16.15
CA GLY A 101 15.53 17.72 -15.33
C GLY A 101 14.25 17.57 -14.52
N TYR A 102 13.81 16.32 -14.33
CA TYR A 102 12.61 16.04 -13.55
C TYR A 102 12.87 16.23 -12.05
N HIS A 103 11.89 16.82 -11.35
CA HIS A 103 11.80 16.86 -9.91
C HIS A 103 10.34 16.56 -9.51
N PRO A 104 10.10 15.65 -8.56
CA PRO A 104 8.78 15.10 -8.27
C PRO A 104 7.74 16.14 -7.84
N VAL A 105 8.16 17.16 -7.08
CA VAL A 105 7.30 18.28 -6.69
C VAL A 105 7.42 19.47 -7.65
N TYR A 106 8.62 20.05 -7.79
CA TYR A 106 8.79 21.35 -8.45
C TYR A 106 8.70 21.37 -9.97
N SER A 107 8.75 20.23 -10.67
CA SER A 107 8.55 20.24 -12.13
C SER A 107 7.17 20.78 -12.53
N PHE A 108 6.15 20.56 -11.70
CA PHE A 108 4.76 20.95 -11.94
C PHE A 108 4.27 22.07 -11.01
N ASN A 109 5.07 22.48 -10.04
CA ASN A 109 4.67 23.40 -8.97
C ASN A 109 5.63 24.58 -8.84
N LYS A 110 5.76 25.35 -9.92
CA LYS A 110 6.73 26.46 -10.01
C LYS A 110 6.29 27.71 -9.27
N ASP A 111 4.99 27.95 -9.23
CA ASP A 111 4.39 29.16 -8.65
C ASP A 111 3.55 28.83 -7.41
N THR A 112 3.55 29.73 -6.44
CA THR A 112 2.67 29.68 -5.27
C THR A 112 1.90 30.99 -5.10
N ASP A 113 0.77 30.93 -4.39
CA ASP A 113 0.00 32.12 -4.02
C ASP A 113 0.70 32.92 -2.89
N GLN A 114 0.05 34.02 -2.46
CA GLN A 114 0.57 34.89 -1.38
C GLN A 114 0.66 34.19 -0.02
N SER A 115 0.03 33.02 0.13
CA SER A 115 0.05 32.17 1.34
C SER A 115 0.98 30.96 1.18
N ASN A 116 1.85 30.95 0.15
CA ASN A 116 2.74 29.84 -0.20
C ASN A 116 2.02 28.53 -0.53
N LYS A 117 0.77 28.59 -1.00
CA LYS A 117 0.06 27.41 -1.52
C LYS A 117 0.31 27.25 -3.01
N PHE A 118 0.43 26.01 -3.49
CA PHE A 118 0.54 25.75 -4.92
C PHE A 118 -0.69 26.22 -5.68
N ILE A 119 -0.49 26.60 -6.94
CA ILE A 119 -1.54 27.06 -7.83
C ILE A 119 -1.82 25.98 -8.87
N ALA A 120 -3.09 25.75 -9.18
CA ALA A 120 -3.49 24.81 -10.23
C ALA A 120 -2.84 25.17 -11.58
N ASP A 121 -2.22 24.17 -12.21
CA ASP A 121 -1.65 24.28 -13.55
C ASP A 121 -2.30 23.24 -14.46
N GLN A 122 -2.83 23.70 -15.60
CA GLN A 122 -3.49 22.88 -16.60
C GLN A 122 -2.65 22.70 -17.87
N SER A 123 -1.38 23.10 -17.82
CA SER A 123 -0.45 22.97 -18.95
C SER A 123 -0.18 21.50 -19.28
N SER A 124 0.04 21.23 -20.58
CA SER A 124 0.59 19.94 -21.02
C SER A 124 2.10 19.93 -20.82
N TYR A 125 2.63 18.80 -20.37
CA TYR A 125 4.03 18.56 -20.11
C TYR A 125 4.53 17.35 -20.91
N SER A 126 5.72 17.49 -21.46
CA SER A 126 6.44 16.45 -22.19
C SER A 126 7.39 15.74 -21.23
N LEU A 127 7.14 14.46 -20.93
CA LEU A 127 8.01 13.66 -20.08
C LEU A 127 8.92 12.78 -20.93
N GLU A 128 10.23 12.88 -20.73
CA GLU A 128 11.21 11.95 -21.27
C GLU A 128 11.48 10.84 -20.25
N ILE A 129 11.23 9.59 -20.65
CA ILE A 129 11.20 8.42 -19.78
C ILE A 129 12.08 7.34 -20.38
N GLU A 130 12.91 6.71 -19.57
CA GLU A 130 13.70 5.54 -19.94
C GLU A 130 13.07 4.26 -19.37
N ARG A 131 12.87 3.28 -20.26
CA ARG A 131 12.55 1.89 -19.90
C ARG A 131 13.56 0.99 -20.61
N ASN A 132 14.39 0.27 -19.85
CA ASN A 132 15.28 -0.79 -20.36
C ASN A 132 16.31 -0.24 -21.34
N GLY A 133 16.85 0.94 -21.03
CA GLY A 133 17.78 1.66 -21.90
C GLY A 133 17.14 2.25 -23.17
N SER A 134 15.80 2.18 -23.30
CA SER A 134 15.07 2.80 -24.40
C SER A 134 14.29 4.01 -23.91
N THR A 135 14.56 5.17 -24.51
CA THR A 135 13.87 6.42 -24.17
C THR A 135 12.61 6.60 -24.99
N ARG A 136 11.54 7.09 -24.36
CA ARG A 136 10.31 7.54 -25.02
C ARG A 136 9.83 8.85 -24.40
N THR A 137 8.98 9.54 -25.14
CA THR A 137 8.31 10.76 -24.67
C THR A 137 6.83 10.48 -24.43
N ALA A 138 6.28 11.05 -23.36
CA ALA A 138 4.85 11.02 -23.06
C ALA A 138 4.34 12.44 -22.77
N GLU A 139 3.27 12.85 -23.46
CA GLU A 139 2.57 14.10 -23.14
C GLU A 139 1.47 13.82 -22.11
N LEU A 140 1.42 14.62 -21.05
CA LEU A 140 0.37 14.53 -20.03
C LEU A 140 0.10 15.88 -19.37
N THR A 141 -1.05 15.99 -18.72
CA THR A 141 -1.43 17.15 -17.91
C THR A 141 -1.53 16.72 -16.44
N PRO A 142 -0.78 17.34 -15.52
CA PRO A 142 -0.92 17.09 -14.09
C PRO A 142 -2.34 17.37 -13.60
N VAL A 143 -2.76 16.65 -12.56
CA VAL A 143 -3.95 17.01 -11.78
C VAL A 143 -3.55 17.98 -10.68
N PHE A 144 -4.49 18.83 -10.23
CA PHE A 144 -4.31 19.66 -9.04
C PHE A 144 -5.18 19.13 -7.90
N GLU A 145 -4.62 18.23 -7.08
CA GLU A 145 -5.33 17.50 -6.03
C GLU A 145 -4.38 17.24 -4.84
N ASN A 146 -4.94 16.92 -3.67
CA ASN A 146 -4.14 16.40 -2.55
C ASN A 146 -3.98 14.89 -2.67
N LEU A 147 -2.84 14.36 -2.22
CA LEU A 147 -2.48 12.96 -2.44
C LEU A 147 -3.37 11.96 -1.67
N TYR A 148 -4.02 12.38 -0.59
CA TYR A 148 -5.01 11.53 0.10
C TYR A 148 -6.21 11.23 -0.81
N ASP A 149 -6.79 12.26 -1.42
CA ASP A 149 -7.91 12.08 -2.34
C ASP A 149 -7.46 11.31 -3.59
N SER A 150 -6.21 11.51 -4.01
CA SER A 150 -5.65 10.76 -5.14
C SER A 150 -5.47 9.27 -4.88
N TYR A 151 -4.96 8.91 -3.70
CA TYR A 151 -4.87 7.51 -3.27
C TYR A 151 -6.27 6.89 -3.18
N ARG A 152 -7.25 7.63 -2.67
CA ARG A 152 -8.63 7.16 -2.54
C ARG A 152 -9.28 6.90 -3.90
N THR A 153 -9.11 7.82 -4.85
CA THR A 153 -9.59 7.66 -6.23
C THR A 153 -8.88 6.50 -6.94
N ALA A 154 -7.58 6.33 -6.73
CA ALA A 154 -6.82 5.22 -7.31
C ALA A 154 -7.30 3.85 -6.80
N VAL A 155 -7.69 3.75 -5.52
CA VAL A 155 -8.33 2.54 -4.97
C VAL A 155 -9.60 2.18 -5.74
N GLU A 156 -10.50 3.14 -5.95
CA GLU A 156 -11.74 2.94 -6.71
C GLU A 156 -11.46 2.49 -8.16
N ASN A 157 -10.45 3.10 -8.80
CA ASN A 157 -10.06 2.78 -10.17
C ASN A 157 -9.28 1.46 -10.32
N SER A 158 -8.80 0.87 -9.23
CA SER A 158 -8.01 -0.36 -9.24
C SER A 158 -8.86 -1.64 -9.29
N LEU A 159 -10.18 -1.52 -9.11
CA LEU A 159 -11.08 -2.67 -9.08
C LEU A 159 -11.09 -3.38 -10.44
N LEU A 160 -10.75 -4.67 -10.44
CA LEU A 160 -10.76 -5.52 -11.62
C LEU A 160 -11.37 -6.89 -11.30
N LYS A 161 -12.02 -7.50 -12.28
CA LYS A 161 -12.47 -8.90 -12.24
C LYS A 161 -12.05 -9.59 -13.53
N PHE A 162 -11.48 -10.78 -13.44
CA PHE A 162 -11.02 -11.51 -14.60
C PHE A 162 -11.25 -13.00 -14.44
N SER A 163 -11.49 -13.69 -15.57
CA SER A 163 -11.60 -15.14 -15.60
C SER A 163 -10.23 -15.78 -15.73
N SER A 164 -9.99 -16.82 -14.94
CA SER A 164 -8.83 -17.70 -15.09
C SER A 164 -9.30 -19.15 -15.05
N GLY A 165 -9.29 -19.81 -16.22
CA GLY A 165 -9.97 -21.09 -16.39
C GLY A 165 -11.49 -20.96 -16.21
N ASN A 166 -12.06 -21.75 -15.31
CA ASN A 166 -13.48 -21.69 -14.94
C ASN A 166 -13.74 -20.93 -13.63
N LYS A 167 -12.75 -20.16 -13.15
CA LYS A 167 -12.82 -19.36 -11.93
C LYS A 167 -12.87 -17.86 -12.27
N VAL A 168 -13.51 -17.08 -11.41
CA VAL A 168 -13.50 -15.61 -11.46
C VAL A 168 -12.63 -15.10 -10.31
N ILE A 169 -11.60 -14.32 -10.61
CA ILE A 169 -10.74 -13.70 -9.62
C ILE A 169 -11.01 -12.20 -9.58
N GLY A 170 -11.25 -11.68 -8.37
CA GLY A 170 -11.27 -10.26 -8.10
C GLY A 170 -9.86 -9.74 -7.84
N TYR A 171 -9.61 -8.49 -8.18
CA TYR A 171 -8.40 -7.77 -7.83
C TYR A 171 -8.78 -6.38 -7.32
N LEU A 172 -8.20 -5.97 -6.20
CA LEU A 172 -8.33 -4.63 -5.63
C LEU A 172 -6.98 -4.19 -5.09
N ARG A 173 -6.56 -2.97 -5.44
CA ARG A 173 -5.38 -2.34 -4.84
C ARG A 173 -5.80 -1.32 -3.80
N LEU A 174 -5.34 -1.49 -2.57
CA LEU A 174 -5.56 -0.53 -1.49
C LEU A 174 -4.34 0.37 -1.33
N TRP A 175 -4.33 1.52 -2.00
CA TRP A 175 -3.27 2.53 -1.83
C TRP A 175 -3.32 3.20 -0.47
N GLY A 176 -4.51 3.54 0.01
CA GLY A 176 -4.72 4.34 1.20
C GLY A 176 -5.64 3.66 2.20
N PHE A 177 -5.19 3.54 3.45
CA PHE A 177 -5.99 3.11 4.59
C PHE A 177 -6.53 4.32 5.34
N SER A 178 -7.84 4.50 5.29
CA SER A 178 -8.51 5.69 5.82
C SER A 178 -9.51 5.32 6.92
N ARG A 179 -9.54 6.14 7.98
CA ARG A 179 -10.54 6.07 9.05
C ARG A 179 -11.77 6.96 8.78
N SER A 180 -11.83 7.62 7.63
CA SER A 180 -13.02 8.37 7.22
C SER A 180 -14.20 7.42 7.02
N THR A 181 -15.33 7.70 7.66
CA THR A 181 -16.57 6.92 7.49
C THR A 181 -16.98 6.82 6.01
N ASN A 182 -16.80 7.88 5.23
CA ASN A 182 -17.13 7.87 3.80
C ASN A 182 -16.26 6.86 3.04
N ASP A 183 -14.97 6.81 3.36
CA ASP A 183 -14.02 5.95 2.65
C ASP A 183 -14.23 4.48 3.00
N LEU A 184 -14.61 4.21 4.25
CA LEU A 184 -15.02 2.87 4.69
C LEU A 184 -16.32 2.40 4.04
N ILE A 185 -17.27 3.31 3.78
CA ILE A 185 -18.49 3.00 3.00
C ILE A 185 -18.13 2.69 1.55
N VAL A 186 -17.26 3.50 0.94
CA VAL A 186 -16.78 3.25 -0.43
C VAL A 186 -16.07 1.90 -0.50
N LEU A 187 -15.17 1.59 0.44
CA LEU A 187 -14.51 0.29 0.50
C LEU A 187 -15.51 -0.85 0.67
N SER A 188 -16.54 -0.70 1.52
CA SER A 188 -17.62 -1.68 1.64
C SER A 188 -18.32 -1.94 0.32
N ASN A 189 -18.63 -0.89 -0.45
CA ASN A 189 -19.26 -1.04 -1.77
C ASN A 189 -18.32 -1.75 -2.76
N LEU A 190 -17.03 -1.40 -2.77
CA LEU A 190 -16.03 -2.09 -3.60
C LEU A 190 -15.90 -3.57 -3.22
N MET A 191 -15.95 -3.90 -1.93
CA MET A 191 -15.87 -5.30 -1.47
C MET A 191 -17.09 -6.12 -1.87
N GLN A 192 -18.28 -5.51 -1.91
CA GLN A 192 -19.51 -6.17 -2.38
C GLN A 192 -19.44 -6.62 -3.84
N GLU A 193 -18.69 -5.88 -4.67
CA GLU A 193 -18.48 -6.26 -6.08
C GLU A 193 -17.80 -7.63 -6.21
N PHE A 194 -17.04 -8.09 -5.22
CA PHE A 194 -16.37 -9.39 -5.29
C PHE A 194 -17.22 -10.56 -4.78
N GLY A 195 -18.51 -10.34 -4.46
CA GLY A 195 -19.41 -11.37 -3.92
C GLY A 195 -19.59 -12.60 -4.81
N ASP A 196 -19.31 -12.50 -6.10
CA ASP A 196 -19.35 -13.58 -7.10
C ASP A 196 -17.96 -14.15 -7.45
N CYS A 197 -16.88 -13.53 -6.99
CA CYS A 197 -15.50 -13.92 -7.30
C CYS A 197 -15.04 -15.12 -6.47
N ASP A 198 -14.53 -16.16 -7.11
CA ASP A 198 -14.03 -17.37 -6.46
C ASP A 198 -12.80 -17.14 -5.56
N GLY A 199 -12.06 -16.05 -5.77
CA GLY A 199 -10.97 -15.60 -4.92
C GLY A 199 -10.62 -14.13 -5.16
N LEU A 200 -9.79 -13.56 -4.30
CA LEU A 200 -9.44 -12.14 -4.33
C LEU A 200 -7.92 -11.96 -4.25
N ILE A 201 -7.36 -11.12 -5.12
CA ILE A 201 -6.02 -10.56 -4.95
C ILE A 201 -6.20 -9.18 -4.32
N LEU A 202 -5.65 -9.00 -3.12
CA LEU A 202 -5.61 -7.74 -2.40
C LEU A 202 -4.19 -7.18 -2.49
N ASP A 203 -3.99 -6.18 -3.34
CA ASP A 203 -2.68 -5.57 -3.54
C ASP A 203 -2.47 -4.41 -2.54
N LEU A 204 -1.50 -4.56 -1.64
CA LEU A 204 -1.14 -3.58 -0.61
C LEU A 204 0.25 -2.97 -0.88
N ARG A 205 0.81 -3.17 -2.06
CA ARG A 205 2.12 -2.62 -2.45
C ARG A 205 2.06 -1.12 -2.54
N ASN A 206 3.03 -0.44 -1.93
CA ASN A 206 3.08 1.02 -1.79
C ASN A 206 1.88 1.61 -1.02
N SER A 207 1.22 0.82 -0.16
CA SER A 207 0.10 1.32 0.63
C SER A 207 0.56 2.14 1.83
N TYR A 208 -0.26 3.11 2.23
CA TYR A 208 -0.04 3.97 3.40
C TYR A 208 -1.34 4.20 4.17
N GLY A 209 -1.26 4.67 5.42
CA GLY A 209 -2.39 5.14 6.21
C GLY A 209 -2.62 4.32 7.48
N TYR A 210 -3.86 4.31 7.97
CA TYR A 210 -4.20 3.79 9.30
C TYR A 210 -5.22 2.66 9.25
N LEU A 211 -4.91 1.54 9.90
CA LEU A 211 -5.87 0.45 10.05
C LEU A 211 -7.03 0.87 10.97
N SER A 212 -8.23 0.37 10.65
CA SER A 212 -9.44 0.48 11.48
C SER A 212 -10.08 -0.90 11.63
N ASN A 213 -10.92 -1.06 12.64
CA ASN A 213 -11.66 -2.29 12.85
C ASN A 213 -12.53 -2.70 11.67
N VAL A 214 -13.08 -1.72 10.96
CA VAL A 214 -13.94 -1.96 9.81
C VAL A 214 -13.16 -2.59 8.65
N HIS A 215 -11.88 -2.25 8.49
CA HIS A 215 -11.04 -2.91 7.48
C HIS A 215 -10.91 -4.41 7.76
N LEU A 216 -10.75 -4.79 9.02
CA LEU A 216 -10.69 -6.19 9.43
C LEU A 216 -12.03 -6.90 9.26
N ASP A 217 -13.15 -6.21 9.46
CA ASP A 217 -14.50 -6.77 9.31
C ASP A 217 -14.78 -7.24 7.87
N PHE A 218 -14.07 -6.75 6.85
CA PHE A 218 -14.19 -7.28 5.48
C PHE A 218 -13.56 -8.66 5.30
N PHE A 219 -12.72 -9.11 6.24
CA PHE A 219 -11.93 -10.34 6.12
C PHE A 219 -12.07 -11.28 7.33
N LEU A 220 -12.55 -10.80 8.48
CA LEU A 220 -12.69 -11.60 9.68
C LEU A 220 -14.15 -11.66 10.12
N ALA A 221 -14.60 -12.86 10.50
CA ALA A 221 -15.82 -12.98 11.27
C ALA A 221 -15.65 -12.29 12.63
N ARG A 222 -16.68 -11.58 13.11
CA ARG A 222 -16.65 -10.80 14.37
C ARG A 222 -16.03 -11.52 15.59
N PRO A 223 -16.23 -12.83 15.84
CA PRO A 223 -15.59 -13.53 16.96
C PRO A 223 -14.07 -13.69 16.80
N ALA A 224 -13.58 -13.90 15.57
CA ALA A 224 -12.14 -14.04 15.29
C ALA A 224 -11.41 -12.69 15.43
N ARG A 225 -12.11 -11.59 15.16
CA ARG A 225 -11.62 -10.21 15.33
C ARG A 225 -11.18 -9.91 16.77
N LEU A 226 -11.89 -10.42 17.77
CA LEU A 226 -11.58 -10.13 19.18
C LEU A 226 -10.22 -10.69 19.62
N ASN A 227 -9.78 -11.81 19.04
CA ASN A 227 -8.47 -12.41 19.34
C ASN A 227 -7.30 -11.67 18.66
N VAL A 228 -7.56 -11.00 17.55
CA VAL A 228 -6.59 -10.13 16.86
C VAL A 228 -6.48 -8.76 17.57
N ILE A 229 -7.53 -8.34 18.28
CA ILE A 229 -7.65 -7.03 18.96
C ILE A 229 -7.26 -7.07 20.45
N ASP A 230 -7.23 -8.23 21.11
CA ASP A 230 -6.81 -8.36 22.53
C ASP A 230 -5.32 -7.97 22.77
N ILE A 231 -4.70 -7.47 21.71
CA ILE A 231 -3.35 -6.98 21.61
C ILE A 231 -3.30 -5.43 21.77
N SER A 232 -4.43 -4.70 21.72
CA SER A 232 -4.45 -3.21 21.73
C SER A 232 -5.18 -2.54 22.90
N THR A 233 -5.55 -3.24 23.98
CA THR A 233 -6.28 -2.61 25.10
C THR A 233 -5.64 -2.88 26.46
N THR A 234 -4.51 -2.23 26.75
CA THR A 234 -4.23 -1.85 28.15
C THR A 234 -5.03 -0.58 28.46
N GLU A 235 -5.98 -0.71 29.37
CA GLU A 235 -7.11 0.18 29.70
C GLU A 235 -6.80 1.64 30.14
N ASN A 236 -5.67 2.26 29.80
CA ASN A 236 -5.27 3.54 30.41
C ASN A 236 -4.74 4.66 29.51
N SER A 237 -4.88 4.59 28.19
CA SER A 237 -4.49 5.72 27.32
C SER A 237 -5.69 6.57 26.92
N SER A 238 -5.90 7.65 27.66
CA SER A 238 -6.89 8.70 27.40
C SER A 238 -6.48 9.70 26.29
N SER A 239 -5.47 9.35 25.49
CA SER A 239 -5.04 10.08 24.30
C SER A 239 -5.79 9.58 23.06
N LYS A 240 -6.49 10.49 22.38
CA LYS A 240 -7.12 10.27 21.07
C LYS A 240 -6.09 10.08 19.92
N ASP A 241 -4.81 10.05 20.25
CA ASP A 241 -3.68 10.12 19.32
C ASP A 241 -2.93 8.78 19.23
N HIS A 242 -3.60 7.65 19.48
CA HIS A 242 -2.99 6.33 19.37
C HIS A 242 -3.49 5.60 18.11
N VAL A 243 -2.62 4.78 17.53
CA VAL A 243 -2.89 3.81 16.46
C VAL A 243 -3.90 2.73 16.90
N GLY A 244 -4.54 2.87 18.07
CA GLY A 244 -5.65 2.03 18.49
C GLY A 244 -6.73 1.93 17.40
N LEU A 245 -7.21 0.72 17.15
CA LEU A 245 -8.23 0.45 16.15
C LEU A 245 -9.52 1.18 16.53
N GLU A 246 -9.81 2.28 15.84
CA GLU A 246 -11.04 3.02 16.08
C GLU A 246 -12.24 2.15 15.69
N THR A 247 -13.20 2.02 16.61
CA THR A 247 -14.47 1.34 16.33
C THR A 247 -15.41 2.36 15.69
N ILE A 248 -15.45 2.36 14.37
CA ILE A 248 -16.34 3.22 13.60
C ILE A 248 -17.64 2.43 13.36
N PRO A 249 -18.77 2.80 13.99
CA PRO A 249 -20.02 2.08 13.80
C PRO A 249 -20.53 2.33 12.37
N LEU A 250 -20.44 1.32 11.52
CA LEU A 250 -21.19 1.30 10.28
C LEU A 250 -22.61 0.81 10.57
N SER A 251 -23.60 1.50 10.02
CA SER A 251 -25.02 1.15 10.16
C SER A 251 -25.42 -0.09 9.36
N GLN A 252 -24.52 -0.63 8.54
CA GLN A 252 -24.72 -1.79 7.69
C GLN A 252 -23.94 -2.98 8.25
N GLU A 253 -24.53 -4.16 8.17
CA GLU A 253 -23.82 -5.42 8.43
C GLU A 253 -22.83 -5.65 7.28
N ILE A 254 -21.56 -5.86 7.62
CA ILE A 254 -20.50 -6.13 6.66
C ILE A 254 -20.41 -7.64 6.46
N ASP A 255 -20.65 -8.09 5.23
CA ASP A 255 -20.34 -9.45 4.82
C ASP A 255 -18.83 -9.56 4.60
N TYR A 256 -18.17 -10.35 5.43
CA TYR A 256 -16.75 -10.63 5.28
C TYR A 256 -16.52 -11.59 4.12
N PHE A 257 -15.53 -11.32 3.28
CA PHE A 257 -15.17 -12.17 2.16
C PHE A 257 -14.59 -13.49 2.67
N THR A 258 -15.21 -14.63 2.35
CA THR A 258 -14.88 -15.95 2.94
C THR A 258 -14.00 -16.85 2.07
N ARG A 259 -13.83 -16.53 0.79
CA ARG A 259 -13.08 -17.33 -0.18
C ARG A 259 -11.55 -17.05 -0.10
N PRO A 260 -10.69 -17.79 -0.81
CA PRO A 260 -9.25 -17.58 -0.76
C PRO A 260 -8.82 -16.16 -1.15
N ILE A 261 -7.81 -15.63 -0.46
CA ILE A 261 -7.24 -14.29 -0.66
C ILE A 261 -5.72 -14.40 -0.82
N ALA A 262 -5.18 -13.76 -1.84
CA ALA A 262 -3.74 -13.50 -1.95
C ALA A 262 -3.48 -12.02 -1.64
N ILE A 263 -2.63 -11.73 -0.66
CA ILE A 263 -2.23 -10.37 -0.29
C ILE A 263 -0.86 -10.10 -0.89
N LEU A 264 -0.71 -9.05 -1.69
CA LEU A 264 0.58 -8.62 -2.23
C LEU A 264 1.19 -7.52 -1.36
N ILE A 265 2.45 -7.69 -0.94
CA ILE A 265 3.21 -6.69 -0.19
C ILE A 265 4.60 -6.48 -0.78
N ASN A 266 5.15 -5.28 -0.59
CA ASN A 266 6.52 -4.94 -0.96
C ASN A 266 7.17 -4.06 0.12
N GLU A 267 8.44 -3.72 -0.08
CA GLU A 267 9.23 -2.85 0.80
C GLU A 267 8.62 -1.46 1.04
N GLU A 268 7.67 -1.05 0.19
CA GLU A 268 6.94 0.22 0.28
C GLU A 268 5.55 0.10 0.94
N THR A 269 5.12 -1.10 1.35
CA THR A 269 3.91 -1.29 2.16
C THR A 269 4.15 -0.76 3.57
N ARG A 270 3.33 0.19 4.03
CA ARG A 270 3.52 0.88 5.34
C ARG A 270 2.22 1.01 6.13
N GLY A 271 2.33 1.07 7.45
CA GLY A 271 1.22 1.40 8.35
C GLY A 271 0.05 0.42 8.22
N GLY A 272 -1.12 0.92 7.81
CA GLY A 272 -2.36 0.14 7.72
C GLY A 272 -2.26 -1.15 6.89
N GLY A 273 -1.49 -1.15 5.80
CA GLY A 273 -1.26 -2.34 4.98
C GLY A 273 -0.43 -3.41 5.69
N GLU A 274 0.56 -3.00 6.47
CA GLU A 274 1.37 -3.90 7.31
C GLU A 274 0.51 -4.51 8.41
N LEU A 275 -0.23 -3.67 9.13
CA LEU A 275 -1.12 -4.10 10.20
C LEU A 275 -2.22 -5.04 9.69
N LEU A 276 -2.78 -4.78 8.51
CA LEU A 276 -3.78 -5.66 7.90
C LEU A 276 -3.16 -7.02 7.56
N THR A 277 -2.00 -7.02 6.90
CA THR A 277 -1.30 -8.27 6.51
C THR A 277 -0.96 -9.10 7.73
N TYR A 278 -0.41 -8.46 8.77
CA TYR A 278 -0.09 -9.08 10.04
C TYR A 278 -1.34 -9.66 10.73
N ALA A 279 -2.44 -8.89 10.79
CA ALA A 279 -3.70 -9.31 11.42
C ALA A 279 -4.37 -10.51 10.73
N LEU A 280 -4.12 -10.69 9.44
CA LEU A 280 -4.69 -11.76 8.62
C LEU A 280 -3.75 -12.96 8.45
N ASP A 281 -2.52 -12.85 8.95
CA ASP A 281 -1.51 -13.89 8.84
C ASP A 281 -1.93 -15.19 9.54
N GLY A 282 -1.50 -16.33 8.98
CA GLY A 282 -1.80 -17.65 9.52
C GLY A 282 -3.22 -18.18 9.26
N LEU A 283 -4.12 -17.40 8.65
CA LEU A 283 -5.41 -17.90 8.19
C LEU A 283 -5.23 -18.79 6.95
N GLU A 284 -5.69 -20.04 7.00
CA GLU A 284 -5.48 -21.04 5.93
C GLU A 284 -5.94 -20.61 4.54
N ARG A 285 -6.90 -19.68 4.46
CA ARG A 285 -7.45 -19.15 3.20
C ARG A 285 -6.70 -17.91 2.69
N ILE A 286 -5.70 -17.41 3.41
CA ILE A 286 -4.99 -16.17 3.09
C ILE A 286 -3.51 -16.48 2.86
N MET A 287 -2.94 -15.93 1.79
CA MET A 287 -1.50 -16.00 1.52
C MET A 287 -0.93 -14.61 1.31
N SER A 288 0.01 -14.20 2.15
CA SER A 288 0.85 -13.03 1.89
C SER A 288 2.00 -13.41 0.94
N ILE A 289 2.19 -12.61 -0.11
CA ILE A 289 3.14 -12.87 -1.20
C ILE A 289 3.94 -11.59 -1.48
N GLY A 290 5.25 -11.72 -1.66
CA GLY A 290 6.09 -10.63 -2.16
C GLY A 290 7.38 -10.45 -1.38
N GLN A 291 7.68 -9.21 -1.00
CA GLN A 291 8.87 -8.84 -0.21
C GLN A 291 8.46 -8.36 1.18
N THR A 292 9.41 -8.34 2.12
CA THR A 292 9.16 -7.82 3.48
C THR A 292 8.77 -6.34 3.40
N SER A 293 7.77 -5.94 4.17
CA SER A 293 7.26 -4.57 4.19
C SER A 293 8.18 -3.58 4.92
N SER A 294 7.84 -2.30 4.92
CA SER A 294 8.76 -1.23 5.37
C SER A 294 9.14 -1.27 6.86
N GLY A 295 8.29 -1.85 7.70
CA GLY A 295 8.40 -1.80 9.14
C GLY A 295 8.09 -0.42 9.71
N ARG A 296 7.21 0.36 9.07
CA ARG A 296 6.87 1.72 9.50
C ARG A 296 5.40 1.83 9.88
N ILE A 297 5.10 1.53 11.14
CA ILE A 297 3.75 1.63 11.71
C ILE A 297 3.57 2.83 12.65
N GLY A 298 4.67 3.44 13.10
CA GLY A 298 4.68 4.72 13.80
C GLY A 298 4.18 5.90 12.95
N GLN A 299 4.44 7.11 13.45
CA GLN A 299 3.87 8.34 12.89
C GLN A 299 4.94 9.36 12.52
N TYR A 300 4.63 10.23 11.57
CA TYR A 300 5.46 11.37 11.25
C TYR A 300 4.97 12.61 11.98
N THR A 301 5.88 13.36 12.59
CA THR A 301 5.59 14.59 13.33
C THR A 301 6.41 15.75 12.79
N PRO A 302 5.93 17.00 12.82
CA PRO A 302 6.74 18.15 12.45
C PRO A 302 8.02 18.23 13.28
N ALA A 303 9.18 18.39 12.63
CA ALA A 303 10.47 18.51 13.32
C ALA A 303 10.52 19.69 14.31
N SER A 304 9.77 20.75 14.00
CA SER A 304 9.49 21.89 14.88
C SER A 304 8.18 22.58 14.47
N ALA A 305 7.68 23.52 15.27
CA ALA A 305 6.49 24.29 14.93
C ALA A 305 6.62 25.10 13.62
N GLU A 306 7.85 25.39 13.19
CA GLU A 306 8.16 26.17 11.98
C GLU A 306 8.88 25.34 10.90
N SER A 307 9.03 24.02 11.06
CA SER A 307 9.84 23.22 10.14
C SER A 307 9.12 22.90 8.84
N ASN A 308 9.90 22.88 7.75
CA ASN A 308 9.50 22.35 6.44
C ASN A 308 9.83 20.86 6.31
N SER A 309 9.94 20.16 7.44
CA SER A 309 10.25 18.74 7.50
C SER A 309 9.42 18.01 8.56
N LEU A 310 9.25 16.72 8.31
CA LEU A 310 8.60 15.74 9.19
C LEU A 310 9.63 14.72 9.65
N LEU A 311 9.62 14.37 10.93
CA LEU A 311 10.44 13.32 11.52
C LEU A 311 9.58 12.11 11.80
N TYR A 312 10.09 10.95 11.41
CA TYR A 312 9.50 9.67 11.77
C TYR A 312 9.70 9.38 13.25
N VAL A 313 8.61 9.00 13.92
CA VAL A 313 8.58 8.59 15.32
C VAL A 313 8.07 7.15 15.36
N PRO A 314 8.94 6.18 15.67
CA PRO A 314 8.55 4.76 15.71
C PRO A 314 7.50 4.53 16.80
N GLU A 315 6.59 3.59 16.55
CA GLU A 315 5.63 3.17 17.57
C GLU A 315 6.36 2.46 18.73
N ASP A 316 5.89 2.66 19.97
CA ASP A 316 6.48 1.97 21.12
C ASP A 316 6.21 0.46 21.03
N ASN A 317 7.26 -0.36 21.13
CA ASN A 317 7.22 -1.83 21.12
C ASN A 317 6.33 -2.44 22.23
N SER A 318 5.80 -1.63 23.17
CA SER A 318 4.82 -2.06 24.17
C SER A 318 3.40 -2.21 23.59
N LEU A 319 3.09 -1.54 22.48
CA LEU A 319 1.84 -1.65 21.74
C LEU A 319 1.95 -2.80 20.73
N SER A 320 1.92 -3.98 21.34
CA SER A 320 1.81 -5.30 20.77
C SER A 320 1.21 -5.31 19.34
N TYR A 321 2.05 -5.32 18.32
CA TYR A 321 1.75 -5.89 17.02
C TYR A 321 2.90 -6.83 16.69
N GLY A 322 3.20 -7.72 17.64
CA GLY A 322 4.29 -8.67 17.52
C GLY A 322 3.77 -10.07 17.30
N ASP A 323 4.46 -10.87 16.48
CA ASP A 323 4.10 -12.27 16.20
C ASP A 323 3.81 -13.10 17.47
N SER A 324 3.46 -14.39 17.35
CA SER A 324 3.23 -15.25 18.53
C SER A 324 4.42 -15.33 19.51
N GLU A 325 5.59 -14.79 19.14
CA GLU A 325 6.81 -14.69 19.94
C GLU A 325 7.07 -13.27 20.49
N GLY A 326 6.21 -12.29 20.19
CA GLY A 326 6.28 -10.91 20.69
C GLY A 326 7.21 -9.99 19.89
N LYS A 327 7.56 -10.35 18.65
CA LYS A 327 8.49 -9.60 17.81
C LYS A 327 7.80 -8.44 17.08
N SER A 328 8.14 -7.20 17.43
CA SER A 328 7.54 -5.98 16.86
C SER A 328 7.72 -5.90 15.34
N ILE A 329 6.65 -5.54 14.62
CA ILE A 329 6.72 -5.22 13.18
C ILE A 329 7.38 -3.86 12.91
N GLU A 330 7.46 -2.98 13.91
CA GLU A 330 8.15 -1.70 13.79
C GLU A 330 9.66 -1.90 13.61
N ASN A 331 10.26 -1.25 12.61
CA ASN A 331 11.62 -1.42 12.07
C ASN A 331 11.91 -2.75 11.35
N GLU A 332 11.05 -3.77 11.46
CA GLU A 332 11.29 -5.08 10.85
C GLU A 332 10.41 -5.37 9.63
N GLY A 333 9.18 -4.87 9.65
CA GLY A 333 8.17 -5.16 8.65
C GLY A 333 7.53 -6.53 8.81
N VAL A 334 6.52 -6.78 7.99
CA VAL A 334 5.84 -8.06 7.86
C VAL A 334 6.54 -8.88 6.79
N THR A 335 7.07 -10.03 7.17
CA THR A 335 7.62 -11.01 6.23
C THR A 335 6.47 -11.79 5.57
N PRO A 336 6.37 -11.86 4.23
CA PRO A 336 5.32 -12.63 3.56
C PRO A 336 5.48 -14.14 3.79
N GLU A 337 4.37 -14.89 3.83
CA GLU A 337 4.41 -16.35 3.92
C GLU A 337 5.08 -16.96 2.69
N TYR A 338 4.90 -16.35 1.52
CA TYR A 338 5.57 -16.75 0.29
C TYR A 338 6.40 -15.59 -0.28
N PHE A 339 7.72 -15.66 -0.07
CA PHE A 339 8.64 -14.69 -0.62
C PHE A 339 8.73 -14.82 -2.15
N THR A 340 8.41 -13.74 -2.85
CA THR A 340 8.58 -13.60 -4.30
C THR A 340 9.25 -12.26 -4.58
N ASP A 341 10.48 -12.34 -5.06
CA ASP A 341 11.26 -11.16 -5.41
C ASP A 341 10.63 -10.47 -6.63
N TYR A 342 10.48 -9.14 -6.55
CA TYR A 342 10.13 -8.32 -7.70
C TYR A 342 11.00 -7.06 -7.72
N PRO A 343 12.31 -7.18 -8.02
CA PRO A 343 13.21 -6.05 -8.07
C PRO A 343 12.65 -4.91 -8.94
N ILE A 344 12.86 -3.67 -8.53
CA ILE A 344 12.35 -2.49 -9.24
C ILE A 344 13.07 -2.20 -10.56
N ASP A 345 14.27 -2.76 -10.72
CA ASP A 345 15.04 -2.77 -11.96
C ASP A 345 14.64 -3.92 -12.90
N LEU A 346 13.84 -4.89 -12.44
CA LEU A 346 13.26 -5.89 -13.32
C LEU A 346 12.18 -5.25 -14.17
N SER A 347 12.53 -5.12 -15.43
CA SER A 347 11.67 -4.56 -16.44
C SER A 347 10.82 -5.58 -17.19
N THR A 348 10.56 -6.72 -16.55
CA THR A 348 9.73 -7.75 -17.17
C THR A 348 8.33 -7.20 -17.37
N ARG A 349 7.71 -7.52 -18.51
CA ARG A 349 6.28 -7.20 -18.71
C ARG A 349 5.37 -7.94 -17.73
N SER A 350 5.87 -9.00 -17.11
CA SER A 350 5.16 -9.80 -16.12
C SER A 350 5.52 -9.36 -14.70
N ASP A 351 4.50 -9.31 -13.85
CA ASP A 351 4.59 -9.12 -12.42
C ASP A 351 4.66 -10.50 -11.74
N PRO A 352 5.82 -10.94 -11.23
CA PRO A 352 5.99 -12.28 -10.66
C PRO A 352 5.20 -12.48 -9.36
N GLN A 353 4.95 -11.42 -8.60
CA GLN A 353 4.15 -11.48 -7.38
C GLN A 353 2.67 -11.69 -7.73
N TYR A 354 2.17 -10.95 -8.72
CA TYR A 354 0.81 -11.14 -9.25
C TYR A 354 0.63 -12.55 -9.85
N GLU A 355 1.58 -13.05 -10.63
CA GLU A 355 1.54 -14.41 -11.18
C GLU A 355 1.53 -15.49 -10.09
N SER A 356 2.31 -15.27 -9.02
CA SER A 356 2.32 -16.14 -7.84
C SER A 356 0.97 -16.12 -7.13
N ALA A 357 0.34 -14.96 -6.98
CA ALA A 357 -0.99 -14.82 -6.40
C ALA A 357 -2.07 -15.55 -7.20
N VAL A 358 -2.08 -15.38 -8.52
CA VAL A 358 -3.00 -16.12 -9.40
C VAL A 358 -2.79 -17.62 -9.26
N SER A 359 -1.53 -18.08 -9.25
CA SER A 359 -1.19 -19.49 -9.09
C SER A 359 -1.65 -20.07 -7.75
N PHE A 360 -1.45 -19.33 -6.66
CA PHE A 360 -1.95 -19.71 -5.33
C PHE A 360 -3.48 -19.85 -5.31
N LEU A 361 -4.19 -18.85 -5.84
CA LEU A 361 -5.65 -18.88 -5.86
C LEU A 361 -6.18 -20.07 -6.68
N LEU A 362 -5.63 -20.31 -7.87
CA LEU A 362 -6.03 -21.46 -8.71
C LEU A 362 -5.71 -22.82 -8.08
N GLY A 363 -4.70 -22.90 -7.20
CA GLY A 363 -4.37 -24.11 -6.45
C GLY A 363 -5.27 -24.35 -5.24
N THR A 364 -5.99 -23.32 -4.77
CA THR A 364 -6.76 -23.35 -3.53
C THR A 364 -8.28 -23.42 -3.78
N ILE A 365 -8.76 -22.80 -4.85
CA ILE A 365 -10.18 -22.75 -5.25
C ILE A 365 -10.55 -23.90 -6.19
#